data_AF-A0A7Y4ZF32-F1
#
_entry.id   AF-A0A7Y4ZF32-F1
#
_cell.length_a   1.000
_cell.length_b   1.000
_cell.length_c   1.000
_cell.angle_alpha   90.00
_cell.angle_beta   90.00
_cell.angle_gamma   90.00
#
_symmetry.space_group_name_H-M   'P 1'
#
loop_
_entity.id
_entity.type
_entity.pdbx_description
1 polymer ?
#
loop_
_entity_poly.entity_id
_entity_poly.type
_entity_poly.pdbx_seq_one_letter_code
_entity_poly.pdbx_strand_id
1 'polypeptide(L)'
;MVAPLPEQMNDFGGNGKLPNEVRIGLAGIVAVAPGTDLSGRTRPVPVLGVVEDYEVVYVERDAVPNTIAAAFLGGPLRAGFHLMRVVRSSLSSVDQYKASQACYAALPPGTSEQQRYVQCHPSDIFDKLQEAEQGFDTNITLKLAPAKQLDFPNTF
;
A
#
# COMPACT_ATOMS: atom_id res chain seq x y z
N MET A 1 3.90 -7.17 -16.73
CA MET A 1 4.22 -7.43 -15.31
C MET A 1 3.86 -8.87 -14.99
N VAL A 2 4.55 -9.51 -14.05
CA VAL A 2 4.28 -10.90 -13.62
C VAL A 2 3.63 -10.85 -12.25
N ALA A 3 2.56 -11.61 -12.04
CA ALA A 3 1.88 -11.65 -10.75
C ALA A 3 2.83 -12.16 -9.66
N PRO A 4 2.83 -11.55 -8.46
CA PRO A 4 3.60 -12.04 -7.33
C PRO A 4 3.14 -13.43 -6.92
N LEU A 5 4.05 -14.20 -6.33
CA LEU A 5 3.69 -15.49 -5.75
C LEU A 5 2.84 -15.27 -4.48
N PRO A 6 1.91 -16.19 -4.16
CA PRO A 6 1.08 -16.17 -2.96
C PRO A 6 1.77 -15.71 -1.66
N GLU A 7 2.97 -16.23 -1.40
CA GLU A 7 3.77 -15.97 -0.20
C GLU A 7 4.42 -14.57 -0.16
N GLN A 8 4.39 -13.85 -1.29
CA GLN A 8 4.89 -12.48 -1.43
C GLN A 8 3.78 -11.44 -1.28
N MET A 9 2.54 -11.88 -1.07
CA MET A 9 1.37 -11.03 -0.98
C MET A 9 0.92 -10.87 0.47
N ASN A 10 0.40 -9.70 0.80
CA ASN A 10 -0.25 -9.44 2.08
C ASN A 10 -1.59 -10.17 2.12
N ASP A 11 -1.73 -11.11 3.05
CA ASP A 11 -2.97 -11.86 3.27
C ASP A 11 -3.81 -11.21 4.36
N PHE A 12 -4.66 -10.28 3.97
CA PHE A 12 -5.68 -9.71 4.84
C PHE A 12 -6.77 -10.72 5.23
N GLY A 13 -6.88 -11.84 4.50
CA GLY A 13 -7.80 -12.93 4.82
C GLY A 13 -7.41 -13.72 6.05
N GLY A 14 -6.20 -13.54 6.59
CA GLY A 14 -5.74 -14.21 7.80
C GLY A 14 -5.74 -15.73 7.69
N ASN A 15 -5.30 -16.27 6.54
CA ASN A 15 -5.39 -17.67 6.14
C ASN A 15 -6.83 -18.18 6.01
N GLY A 16 -7.70 -17.37 5.39
CA GLY A 16 -9.09 -17.75 5.10
C GLY A 16 -10.09 -17.50 6.24
N LYS A 17 -9.68 -16.82 7.32
CA LYS A 17 -10.57 -16.39 8.41
C LYS A 17 -11.59 -15.35 7.96
N LEU A 18 -11.22 -14.51 6.98
CA LEU A 18 -12.09 -13.50 6.40
C LEU A 18 -12.31 -13.85 4.91
N PRO A 19 -13.38 -14.57 4.56
CA PRO A 19 -13.53 -15.18 3.22
C PRO A 19 -13.75 -14.17 2.09
N ASN A 20 -14.16 -12.95 2.42
CA ASN A 20 -14.37 -11.85 1.46
C ASN A 20 -13.12 -10.98 1.28
N GLU A 21 -12.06 -11.21 2.04
CA GLU A 21 -10.79 -10.49 1.88
C GLU A 21 -10.01 -11.02 0.69
N VAL A 22 -9.09 -10.17 0.22
CA VAL A 22 -8.22 -10.49 -0.91
C VAL A 22 -6.77 -10.23 -0.56
N ARG A 23 -5.89 -10.98 -1.21
CA ARG A 23 -4.47 -10.77 -1.14
C ARG A 23 -4.04 -9.65 -2.06
N ILE A 24 -3.10 -8.83 -1.60
CA ILE A 24 -2.52 -7.76 -2.41
C ILE A 24 -0.99 -7.85 -2.41
N GLY A 25 -0.38 -7.59 -3.56
CA GLY A 25 1.06 -7.40 -3.69
C GLY A 25 1.36 -5.93 -3.92
N LEU A 26 2.39 -5.41 -3.25
CA LEU A 26 2.85 -4.03 -3.41
C LEU A 26 4.26 -4.01 -3.98
N ALA A 27 4.50 -3.09 -4.90
CA ALA A 27 5.80 -2.88 -5.48
C ALA A 27 6.07 -1.37 -5.68
N GLY A 28 7.11 -0.88 -5.03
CA GLY A 28 7.68 0.42 -5.34
C GLY A 28 8.37 0.42 -6.71
N ILE A 29 8.38 1.57 -7.37
CA ILE A 29 9.04 1.75 -8.67
C ILE A 29 10.41 2.38 -8.42
N VAL A 30 11.48 1.64 -8.71
CA VAL A 30 12.87 2.06 -8.42
C VAL A 30 13.74 2.08 -9.67
N ALA A 31 14.73 2.98 -9.68
CA ALA A 31 15.84 2.93 -10.61
C ALA A 31 17.04 2.23 -9.95
N VAL A 32 17.70 1.34 -10.68
CA VAL A 32 18.90 0.62 -10.23
C VAL A 32 19.98 0.71 -11.30
N ALA A 33 21.23 0.42 -10.94
CA ALA A 33 22.33 0.40 -11.90
C ALA A 33 22.11 -0.69 -12.97
N PRO A 34 22.51 -0.47 -14.23
CA PRO A 34 22.48 -1.51 -15.26
C PRO A 34 23.22 -2.77 -14.81
N GLY A 35 22.67 -3.95 -15.09
CA GLY A 35 23.23 -5.23 -14.67
C GLY A 35 22.99 -5.61 -13.21
N THR A 36 22.21 -4.81 -12.47
CA THR A 36 21.78 -5.20 -11.12
C THR A 36 20.87 -6.42 -11.20
N ASP A 37 21.26 -7.50 -10.51
CA ASP A 37 20.42 -8.68 -10.33
C ASP A 37 19.29 -8.40 -9.34
N LEU A 38 18.06 -8.41 -9.85
CA LEU A 38 16.82 -8.21 -9.09
C LEU A 38 16.12 -9.52 -8.74
N SER A 39 16.66 -10.67 -9.16
CA SER A 39 16.04 -11.96 -8.89
C SER A 39 16.12 -12.31 -7.40
N GLY A 40 15.01 -12.74 -6.82
CA GLY A 40 14.95 -13.31 -5.47
C GLY A 40 15.25 -12.37 -4.30
N ARG A 41 15.27 -11.04 -4.48
CA ARG A 41 15.63 -10.10 -3.40
C ARG A 41 14.41 -9.47 -2.73
N THR A 42 14.42 -9.49 -1.39
CA THR A 42 13.44 -8.84 -0.50
C THR A 42 13.96 -7.57 0.20
N ARG A 43 15.13 -7.02 -0.23
CA ARG A 43 15.89 -5.83 0.25
C ARG A 43 17.22 -6.18 0.95
N PRO A 44 18.23 -5.26 0.98
CA PRO A 44 18.29 -3.98 0.27
C PRO A 44 19.04 -4.12 -1.07
N VAL A 45 18.41 -3.65 -2.15
CA VAL A 45 19.09 -3.42 -3.45
C VAL A 45 19.57 -1.97 -3.46
N PRO A 46 20.83 -1.68 -3.85
CA PRO A 46 21.27 -0.31 -4.05
C PRO A 46 20.41 0.37 -5.13
N VAL A 47 19.62 1.37 -4.74
CA VAL A 47 18.80 2.13 -5.68
C VAL A 47 19.49 3.45 -6.04
N LEU A 48 19.28 3.87 -7.28
CA LEU A 48 19.68 5.18 -7.81
C LEU A 48 18.56 6.22 -7.66
N GLY A 49 17.32 5.75 -7.56
CA GLY A 49 16.14 6.59 -7.41
C GLY A 49 14.86 5.81 -7.18
N VAL A 50 13.80 6.53 -6.88
CA VAL A 50 12.46 5.98 -6.62
C VAL A 50 11.39 6.92 -7.18
N VAL A 51 10.23 6.37 -7.52
CA VAL A 51 9.00 7.14 -7.69
C VAL A 51 8.36 7.28 -6.32
N GLU A 52 8.36 8.49 -5.78
CA GLU A 52 7.93 8.76 -4.40
C GLU A 52 6.39 8.79 -4.25
N ASP A 53 5.68 9.12 -5.33
CA ASP A 53 4.23 9.42 -5.28
C ASP A 53 3.34 8.29 -5.84
N TYR A 54 3.92 7.18 -6.31
CA TYR A 54 3.18 6.08 -6.92
C TYR A 54 3.77 4.72 -6.59
N GLU A 55 2.90 3.73 -6.46
CA GLU A 55 3.25 2.32 -6.33
C GLU A 55 2.45 1.48 -7.32
N VAL A 56 2.99 0.32 -7.70
CA VAL A 56 2.24 -0.69 -8.42
C VAL A 56 1.64 -1.64 -7.41
N VAL A 57 0.34 -1.86 -7.51
CA VAL A 57 -0.40 -2.83 -6.71
C VAL A 57 -0.93 -3.93 -7.60
N TYR A 58 -0.78 -5.18 -7.16
CA TYR A 58 -1.46 -6.33 -7.73
C TYR A 58 -2.57 -6.78 -6.79
N VAL A 59 -3.79 -6.90 -7.29
CA VAL A 59 -4.95 -7.42 -6.55
C VAL A 59 -5.32 -8.79 -7.11
N GLU A 60 -5.34 -9.81 -6.26
CA GLU A 60 -5.55 -11.19 -6.71
C GLU A 60 -6.95 -11.42 -7.30
N ARG A 61 -7.97 -10.84 -6.68
CA ARG A 61 -9.40 -10.93 -7.00
C ARG A 61 -10.04 -9.57 -6.71
N ASP A 62 -11.28 -9.34 -7.11
CA ASP A 62 -11.93 -8.05 -6.82
C ASP A 62 -11.96 -7.79 -5.30
N ALA A 63 -11.38 -6.67 -4.88
CA ALA A 63 -11.50 -6.15 -3.52
C ALA A 63 -12.88 -5.52 -3.37
N VAL A 64 -13.74 -6.16 -2.56
CA VAL A 64 -15.13 -5.72 -2.37
C VAL A 64 -15.24 -4.68 -1.25
N PRO A 65 -16.28 -3.82 -1.25
CA PRO A 65 -16.48 -2.81 -0.20
C PRO A 65 -16.46 -3.38 1.22
N ASN A 66 -16.06 -2.55 2.20
CA ASN A 66 -16.01 -2.88 3.63
C ASN A 66 -15.05 -4.01 4.03
N THR A 67 -14.03 -4.28 3.21
CA THR A 67 -12.90 -5.17 3.52
C THR A 67 -11.68 -4.37 3.95
N ILE A 68 -10.77 -5.00 4.69
CA ILE A 68 -9.44 -4.45 5.04
C ILE A 68 -8.71 -4.08 3.75
N ALA A 69 -8.69 -4.98 2.77
CA ALA A 69 -8.07 -4.72 1.47
C ALA A 69 -8.67 -3.49 0.78
N ALA A 70 -10.00 -3.36 0.68
CA ALA A 70 -10.61 -2.20 0.06
C ALA A 70 -10.35 -0.90 0.84
N ALA A 71 -10.35 -0.94 2.18
CA ALA A 71 -9.98 0.23 2.98
C ALA A 71 -8.54 0.67 2.72
N PHE A 72 -7.62 -0.30 2.65
CA PHE A 72 -6.21 -0.07 2.33
C PHE A 72 -6.00 0.54 0.95
N LEU A 73 -6.73 0.05 -0.05
CA LEU A 73 -6.64 0.49 -1.45
C LEU A 73 -7.37 1.82 -1.72
N GLY A 74 -7.98 2.43 -0.70
CA GLY A 74 -8.79 3.65 -0.84
C GLY A 74 -10.17 3.41 -1.46
N GLY A 75 -10.60 2.16 -1.59
CA GLY A 75 -11.90 1.76 -2.11
C GLY A 75 -11.90 0.36 -2.73
N PRO A 76 -13.05 -0.08 -3.26
CA PRO A 76 -13.13 -1.31 -4.04
C PRO A 76 -12.25 -1.22 -5.29
N LEU A 77 -11.58 -2.31 -5.64
CA LEU A 77 -10.65 -2.36 -6.76
C LEU A 77 -10.77 -3.71 -7.48
N ARG A 78 -10.66 -3.73 -8.81
CA ARG A 78 -10.76 -4.97 -9.57
C ARG A 78 -9.50 -5.82 -9.41
N ALA A 79 -9.59 -7.09 -9.79
CA ALA A 79 -8.43 -7.96 -9.93
C ALA A 79 -7.47 -7.46 -11.02
N GLY A 80 -6.16 -7.57 -10.78
CA GLY A 80 -5.12 -7.23 -11.75
C GLY A 80 -4.08 -6.25 -11.22
N PHE A 81 -3.36 -5.62 -12.15
CA PHE A 81 -2.36 -4.61 -11.83
C PHE A 81 -2.98 -3.22 -11.88
N HIS A 82 -2.62 -2.39 -10.91
CA HIS A 82 -3.06 -1.00 -10.79
C HIS A 82 -1.85 -0.13 -10.49
N LEU A 83 -1.84 1.06 -11.08
CA LEU A 83 -0.98 2.14 -10.61
C LEU A 83 -1.75 2.90 -9.55
N MET A 84 -1.21 2.94 -8.34
CA MET A 84 -1.82 3.62 -7.20
C MET A 84 -1.00 4.87 -6.89
N ARG A 85 -1.69 6.00 -6.75
CA ARG A 85 -1.13 7.22 -6.19
C ARG A 85 -1.01 7.09 -4.68
N VAL A 86 0.12 7.51 -4.15
CA VAL A 86 0.39 7.62 -2.72
C VAL A 86 -0.10 8.98 -2.24
N VAL A 87 -1.03 8.96 -1.29
CA VAL A 87 -1.60 10.13 -0.65
C VAL A 87 -0.98 10.23 0.74
N ARG A 88 0.04 11.08 0.84
CA ARG A 88 0.75 11.34 2.10
C ARG A 88 -0.08 12.22 3.01
N SER A 89 -0.06 11.89 4.29
CA SER A 89 -0.68 12.73 5.30
C SER A 89 0.15 13.99 5.52
N SER A 90 -0.52 15.15 5.61
CA SER A 90 0.11 16.42 5.97
C SER A 90 0.38 16.55 7.46
N LEU A 91 -0.07 15.59 8.27
CA LEU A 91 0.12 15.56 9.71
C LEU A 91 1.51 15.00 10.06
N SER A 92 2.07 15.47 11.17
CA SER A 92 3.25 14.83 11.75
C SER A 92 2.95 13.39 12.17
N SER A 93 3.95 12.49 12.19
CA SER A 93 3.76 11.11 12.66
C SER A 93 3.17 11.04 14.09
N VAL A 94 3.48 12.03 14.93
CA VAL A 94 2.92 12.15 16.29
C VAL A 94 1.42 12.45 16.23
N ASP A 95 0.99 13.35 15.35
CA ASP A 95 -0.42 13.72 15.23
C ASP A 95 -1.23 12.64 14.51
N GLN A 96 -0.64 11.94 13.53
CA GLN A 96 -1.25 10.74 12.92
C GLN A 96 -1.46 9.64 13.97
N TYR A 97 -0.44 9.36 14.79
CA TYR A 97 -0.57 8.40 15.87
C TYR A 97 -1.69 8.78 16.84
N LYS A 98 -1.77 10.05 17.24
CA LYS A 98 -2.87 10.54 18.10
C LYS A 98 -4.24 10.38 17.43
N ALA A 99 -4.36 10.70 16.14
CA ALA A 99 -5.60 10.54 15.39
C ALA A 99 -6.04 9.06 15.32
N SER A 100 -5.11 8.15 15.04
CA SER A 100 -5.34 6.71 15.05
C SER A 100 -5.82 6.21 16.41
N GLN A 101 -5.14 6.61 17.49
CA GLN A 101 -5.53 6.25 18.86
C GLN A 101 -6.89 6.82 19.26
N ALA A 102 -7.17 8.06 18.88
CA ALA A 102 -8.47 8.69 19.12
C ALA A 102 -9.59 7.94 18.38
N CYS A 103 -9.36 7.53 17.14
CA CYS A 103 -10.30 6.70 16.39
C CYS A 103 -10.55 5.37 17.10
N TYR A 104 -9.50 4.64 17.47
CA TYR A 104 -9.63 3.37 18.19
C TYR A 104 -10.36 3.50 19.53
N ALA A 105 -10.11 4.57 20.29
CA ALA A 105 -10.78 4.83 21.55
C ALA A 105 -12.27 5.15 21.40
N ALA A 106 -12.70 5.68 20.25
CA ALA A 106 -14.09 6.01 19.97
C ALA A 106 -14.92 4.80 19.49
N LEU A 107 -14.28 3.67 19.18
CA LEU A 107 -14.97 2.49 18.67
C LEU A 107 -15.81 1.80 19.75
N PRO A 108 -17.03 1.31 19.41
CA PRO A 108 -17.84 0.53 20.33
C PRO A 108 -17.10 -0.71 20.86
N PRO A 109 -17.35 -1.12 22.12
CA PRO A 109 -16.89 -2.41 22.62
C PRO A 109 -17.36 -3.56 21.71
N GLY A 110 -16.49 -4.53 21.44
CA GLY A 110 -16.79 -5.67 20.57
C GLY A 110 -16.67 -5.39 19.07
N THR A 111 -16.23 -4.19 18.66
CA THR A 111 -15.89 -3.91 17.25
C THR A 111 -14.84 -4.91 16.75
N SER A 112 -15.15 -5.62 15.66
CA SER A 112 -14.25 -6.60 15.06
C SER A 112 -12.98 -5.93 14.52
N GLU A 113 -11.92 -6.72 14.34
CA GLU A 113 -10.65 -6.25 13.77
C GLU A 113 -10.84 -5.62 12.38
N GLN A 114 -11.61 -6.27 11.50
CA GLN A 114 -11.93 -5.76 10.17
C GLN A 114 -12.64 -4.41 10.25
N GLN A 115 -13.68 -4.28 11.08
CA GLN A 115 -14.41 -3.02 11.23
C GLN A 115 -13.53 -1.92 11.81
N ARG A 116 -12.69 -2.25 12.79
CA ARG A 116 -11.71 -1.31 13.36
C ARG A 116 -10.76 -0.80 12.30
N TYR A 117 -10.19 -1.70 11.50
CA TYR A 117 -9.27 -1.32 10.43
C TYR A 117 -9.99 -0.44 9.40
N VAL A 118 -11.12 -0.88 8.87
CA VAL A 118 -11.88 -0.14 7.87
C VAL A 118 -12.24 1.28 8.34
N GLN A 119 -12.63 1.45 9.61
CA GLN A 119 -13.04 2.75 10.13
C GLN A 119 -11.86 3.67 10.46
N CYS A 120 -10.73 3.12 10.92
CA CYS A 120 -9.63 3.92 11.43
C CYS A 120 -8.40 3.96 10.54
N HIS A 121 -8.33 3.14 9.48
CA HIS A 121 -7.27 3.19 8.47
C HIS A 121 -7.07 4.60 7.90
N PRO A 122 -8.12 5.39 7.57
CA PRO A 122 -7.93 6.77 7.10
C PRO A 122 -7.16 7.67 8.08
N SER A 123 -7.12 7.32 9.37
CA SER A 123 -6.44 8.07 10.44
C SER A 123 -5.17 7.38 10.94
N ASP A 124 -4.75 6.26 10.35
CA ASP A 124 -3.54 5.58 10.78
C ASP A 124 -2.25 6.28 10.29
N ILE A 125 -1.10 5.73 10.65
CA ILE A 125 0.22 6.31 10.41
C ILE A 125 0.79 6.02 9.01
N PHE A 126 0.10 5.22 8.20
CA PHE A 126 0.57 4.81 6.88
C PHE A 126 0.07 5.79 5.82
N ASP A 127 0.85 5.92 4.75
CA ASP A 127 0.40 6.61 3.56
C ASP A 127 -0.83 5.91 2.99
N LYS A 128 -1.74 6.69 2.38
CA LYS A 128 -2.97 6.17 1.78
C LYS A 128 -2.76 5.91 0.31
N LEU A 129 -3.56 5.01 -0.24
CA LEU A 129 -3.56 4.73 -1.67
C LEU A 129 -4.85 5.23 -2.30
N GLN A 130 -4.71 5.68 -3.55
CA GLN A 130 -5.83 6.02 -4.42
C GLN A 130 -5.47 5.54 -5.83
N GLU A 131 -6.39 4.91 -6.55
CA GLU A 131 -6.13 4.52 -7.94
C GLU A 131 -5.80 5.77 -8.79
N ALA A 132 -4.75 5.68 -9.61
CA ALA A 132 -4.38 6.77 -10.50
C ALA A 132 -5.46 6.99 -11.56
N GLU A 133 -5.91 8.23 -11.77
CA GLU A 133 -7.05 8.55 -12.64
C GLU A 133 -6.87 8.07 -14.09
N GLN A 134 -5.64 8.08 -14.60
CA GLN A 134 -5.31 7.62 -15.96
C GLN A 134 -4.70 6.21 -15.95
N GLY A 135 -4.74 5.50 -14.81
CA GLY A 135 -4.10 4.20 -14.65
C GLY A 135 -2.63 4.23 -15.07
N PHE A 136 -2.20 3.24 -15.86
CA PHE A 136 -0.83 3.14 -16.37
C PHE A 136 -0.45 4.17 -17.44
N ASP A 137 -1.39 4.98 -17.94
CA ASP A 137 -1.07 6.11 -18.83
C ASP A 137 -0.64 7.37 -18.05
N THR A 138 -0.66 7.31 -16.72
CA THR A 138 -0.24 8.41 -15.84
C THR A 138 1.26 8.69 -15.99
N ASN A 139 1.62 9.96 -16.16
CA ASN A 139 3.02 10.38 -16.11
C ASN A 139 3.54 10.35 -14.66
N ILE A 140 4.60 9.57 -14.43
CA ILE A 140 5.26 9.46 -13.13
C ILE A 140 6.63 10.14 -13.15
N THR A 141 7.01 10.73 -12.01
CA THR A 141 8.33 11.35 -11.84
C THR A 141 9.22 10.43 -11.03
N LEU A 142 10.38 10.07 -11.58
CA LEU A 142 11.41 9.35 -10.86
C LEU A 142 12.46 10.33 -10.34
N LYS A 143 12.72 10.29 -9.03
CA LYS A 143 13.73 11.12 -8.39
C LYS A 143 15.02 10.33 -8.21
N LEU A 144 16.12 10.86 -8.75
CA LEU A 144 17.46 10.34 -8.56
C LEU A 144 18.15 11.10 -7.43
N ALA A 145 18.49 10.42 -6.35
CA ALA A 145 19.20 11.00 -5.20
C ALA A 145 19.86 9.90 -4.35
N PRO A 146 20.82 10.23 -3.48
CA PRO A 146 21.30 9.30 -2.46
C PRO A 146 20.14 8.76 -1.62
N ALA A 147 20.20 7.48 -1.23
CA ALA A 147 19.09 6.80 -0.55
C ALA A 147 18.54 7.55 0.71
N LYS A 148 19.39 8.31 1.41
CA LYS A 148 18.97 9.12 2.58
C LYS A 148 18.09 10.32 2.24
N GLN A 149 18.00 10.69 0.96
CA GLN A 149 17.21 11.81 0.45
C GLN A 149 15.99 11.35 -0.36
N LEU A 150 15.83 10.04 -0.51
CA LEU A 150 14.66 9.41 -1.14
C LEU A 150 13.60 9.17 -0.06
N ASP A 151 12.37 9.55 -0.37
CA ASP A 151 11.22 9.38 0.49
C ASP A 151 10.36 8.23 -0.02
N PHE A 152 10.58 7.04 0.52
CA PHE A 152 9.86 5.84 0.14
C PHE A 152 8.45 5.87 0.73
N PRO A 153 7.40 5.49 -0.04
CA PRO A 153 6.07 5.32 0.50
C PRO A 153 6.06 4.41 1.74
N ASN A 154 5.39 4.87 2.79
CA ASN A 154 5.21 4.13 4.03
C ASN A 154 3.81 3.52 4.06
N THR A 155 3.58 2.50 3.23
CA THR A 155 2.27 1.87 3.06
C THR A 155 2.10 0.58 3.88
N PHE A 156 3.11 0.14 4.65
CA PHE A 156 3.05 -1.06 5.53
C PHE A 156 4.02 -0.98 6.72
#